data_AF-A0AAE8SXL7-F1
#
_entry.id   AF-A0AAE8SXL7-F1
#
_cell.length_a   1.000
_cell.length_b   1.000
_cell.length_c   1.000
_cell.angle_alpha   90.00
_cell.angle_beta   90.00
_cell.angle_gamma   90.00
#
_symmetry.space_group_name_H-M   'P 1'
#
loop_
_entity.id
_entity.type
_entity.pdbx_description
1 polymer ?
#
loop_
_entity_poly.entity_id
_entity_poly.type
_entity_poly.pdbx_seq_one_letter_code
_entity_poly.pdbx_strand_id
1 'polypeptide(L)'
;MATASTNSSYLLRTPFNIPSEWGNRWAVAFGSDDSSIMIAALSVIVGLSTVLLWNLISFVGKYWSVKRKLTLATIWNSNDAWSAFKGEHTHPEPPSDDREKSAAKTRTESTAEDGTGTRSKGDFWYGLFFCVSAFAVFAGGIAIGIVAPSLILIGAVAPVKTSLVYYPRPPEQEVAAEVIQEFGLRAPGAMRSLGHVDAVMDILRSQVLIQVDTSHQAIGEDRVVSLKYIYYISGLEMGLRHGDRLCLRVEGFCITEYGWRNETEDADDVMDLYDMWGNPDQQNRVLLNENEIFHAPSATFIIRDDPENVGTSTSNMTYAVLVHSAHRSSITSGGDPW
;
A
#
# COMPACT_ATOMS: atom_id res chain seq x y z
N MET A 1 7.60 9.32 38.84
CA MET A 1 6.29 10.02 38.84
C MET A 1 6.16 10.74 37.50
N ALA A 2 5.73 10.01 36.46
CA ALA A 2 5.54 10.59 35.13
C ALA A 2 4.22 11.36 35.14
N THR A 3 4.26 12.63 34.78
CA THR A 3 3.05 13.44 34.62
C THR A 3 2.16 12.74 33.60
N ALA A 4 0.92 12.45 34.00
CA ALA A 4 -0.09 11.95 33.08
C ALA A 4 -0.34 13.03 32.02
N SER A 5 0.39 12.95 30.91
CA SER A 5 -0.01 13.60 29.66
C SER A 5 -1.46 13.19 29.43
N THR A 6 -2.36 14.15 29.42
CA THR A 6 -3.76 13.97 29.02
C THR A 6 -3.78 13.54 27.55
N ASN A 7 -3.49 12.26 27.32
CA ASN A 7 -3.45 11.62 26.01
C ASN A 7 -4.90 11.50 25.50
N SER A 8 -5.37 12.59 24.90
CA SER A 8 -6.57 12.64 24.08
C SER A 8 -6.39 11.93 22.73
N SER A 9 -5.18 11.46 22.42
CA SER A 9 -4.89 10.70 21.21
C SER A 9 -5.88 9.55 21.03
N TYR A 10 -6.48 9.48 19.83
CA TYR A 10 -7.45 8.48 19.41
C TYR A 10 -8.84 8.59 20.08
N LEU A 11 -9.15 9.70 20.76
CA LEU A 11 -10.54 10.03 21.07
C LEU A 11 -11.27 10.47 19.80
N LEU A 12 -12.51 10.03 19.64
CA LEU A 12 -13.36 10.45 18.53
C LEU A 12 -13.47 11.99 18.50
N ARG A 13 -13.42 12.54 17.29
CA ARG A 13 -13.54 13.98 17.00
C ARG A 13 -12.45 14.86 17.63
N THR A 14 -11.34 14.26 18.07
CA THR A 14 -10.17 15.01 18.54
C THR A 14 -9.03 14.92 17.51
N PRO A 15 -8.32 16.03 17.25
CA PRO A 15 -7.16 16.01 16.38
C PRO A 15 -5.99 15.29 17.06
N PHE A 16 -5.28 14.46 16.30
CA PHE A 16 -4.04 13.81 16.72
C PHE A 16 -3.08 13.70 15.53
N ASN A 17 -1.81 13.40 15.83
CA ASN A 17 -0.80 13.20 14.82
C ASN A 17 -0.53 11.70 14.65
N ILE A 18 -0.58 11.21 13.40
CA ILE A 18 -0.22 9.85 13.01
C ILE A 18 1.23 9.88 12.50
N PRO A 19 2.14 9.05 13.06
CA PRO A 19 3.46 8.90 12.49
C PRO A 19 3.36 8.26 11.09
N SER A 20 4.02 8.86 10.11
CA SER A 20 4.18 8.30 8.76
C SER A 20 5.63 8.38 8.33
N GLU A 21 5.99 7.67 7.26
CA GLU A 21 7.34 7.67 6.68
C GLU A 21 7.84 9.09 6.34
N TRP A 22 6.91 10.02 6.04
CA TRP A 22 7.20 11.42 5.73
C TRP A 22 7.06 12.36 6.94
N GLY A 23 6.96 11.81 8.14
CA GLY A 23 6.75 12.55 9.38
C GLY A 23 5.31 12.52 9.88
N ASN A 24 5.04 13.31 10.91
CA ASN A 24 3.76 13.34 11.58
C ASN A 24 2.67 13.98 10.70
N ARG A 25 1.59 13.23 10.44
CA ARG A 25 0.42 13.71 9.69
C ARG A 25 -0.72 14.02 10.65
N TRP A 26 -1.36 15.17 10.46
CA TRP A 26 -2.54 15.54 11.22
C TRP A 26 -3.74 14.68 10.80
N ALA A 27 -4.48 14.15 11.76
CA ALA A 27 -5.63 13.28 11.54
C ALA A 27 -6.71 13.47 12.62
N VAL A 28 -7.94 13.07 12.30
CA VAL A 28 -9.09 13.06 13.20
C VAL A 28 -9.81 11.73 13.03
N ALA A 29 -10.18 11.08 14.14
CA ALA A 29 -10.94 9.85 14.12
C ALA A 29 -12.44 10.15 14.23
N PHE A 30 -13.25 9.50 13.40
CA PHE A 30 -14.70 9.61 13.42
C PHE A 30 -15.32 8.24 13.69
N GLY A 31 -16.53 8.23 14.26
CA GLY A 31 -17.32 7.01 14.34
C GLY A 31 -17.75 6.57 12.95
N SER A 32 -18.19 5.32 12.79
CA SER A 32 -18.70 4.80 11.50
C SER A 32 -19.76 5.72 10.91
N ASP A 33 -20.72 6.13 11.74
CA ASP A 33 -21.89 6.89 11.32
C ASP A 33 -21.48 8.32 10.94
N ASP A 34 -20.64 8.96 11.77
CA ASP A 34 -20.09 10.29 11.52
C ASP A 34 -19.21 10.35 10.28
N SER A 35 -18.44 9.29 10.01
CA SER A 35 -17.51 9.25 8.88
C SER A 35 -18.24 9.33 7.54
N SER A 36 -19.39 8.66 7.42
CA SER A 36 -20.22 8.70 6.22
C SER A 36 -20.76 10.10 5.94
N ILE A 37 -21.17 10.82 6.99
CA ILE A 37 -21.67 12.20 6.89
C ILE A 37 -20.54 13.15 6.49
N MET A 38 -19.35 13.01 7.08
CA MET A 38 -18.19 13.82 6.74
C MET A 38 -17.74 13.60 5.29
N ILE A 39 -17.70 12.35 4.84
CA ILE A 39 -17.38 12.02 3.44
C ILE A 39 -18.39 12.65 2.48
N ALA A 40 -19.69 12.52 2.78
CA ALA A 40 -20.73 13.12 1.97
C ALA A 40 -20.61 14.65 1.94
N ALA A 41 -20.38 15.30 3.08
CA ALA A 41 -20.19 16.75 3.17
C ALA A 41 -18.95 17.21 2.37
N LEU A 42 -17.83 16.48 2.46
CA LEU A 42 -16.60 16.79 1.75
C LEU A 42 -16.78 16.63 0.23
N SER A 43 -17.50 15.60 -0.21
CA SER A 43 -17.90 15.43 -1.62
C SER A 43 -18.74 16.60 -2.12
N VAL A 44 -19.69 17.11 -1.32
CA VAL A 44 -20.50 18.28 -1.68
C VAL A 44 -19.65 19.53 -1.78
N ILE A 45 -18.73 19.77 -0.83
CA ILE A 45 -17.83 20.93 -0.84
C ILE A 45 -16.92 20.90 -2.08
N VAL A 46 -16.35 19.74 -2.41
CA VAL A 46 -15.51 19.56 -3.60
C VAL A 46 -16.32 19.81 -4.88
N GLY A 47 -17.55 19.28 -4.95
CA GLY A 47 -18.47 19.53 -6.06
C GLY A 47 -18.78 21.02 -6.24
N LEU A 48 -19.17 21.71 -5.16
CA LEU A 48 -19.42 23.15 -5.17
C LEU A 48 -18.20 23.96 -5.57
N SER A 49 -17.02 23.59 -5.06
CA SER A 49 -15.75 24.25 -5.42
C SER A 49 -15.45 24.12 -6.91
N THR A 50 -15.77 22.96 -7.51
CA THR A 50 -15.61 22.74 -8.95
C THR A 50 -16.55 23.61 -9.77
N VAL A 51 -17.82 23.74 -9.35
CA VAL A 51 -18.79 24.64 -10.01
C VAL A 51 -18.35 26.10 -9.90
N LEU A 52 -17.86 26.52 -8.74
CA LEU A 52 -17.32 27.87 -8.54
C LEU A 52 -16.08 28.12 -9.42
N LEU A 53 -15.18 27.13 -9.54
CA LEU A 53 -14.03 27.20 -10.42
C LEU A 53 -14.45 27.36 -11.88
N TRP A 54 -15.46 26.60 -12.33
CA TRP A 54 -16.02 26.74 -13.67
C TRP A 54 -16.61 28.14 -13.92
N ASN A 55 -17.36 28.68 -12.95
CA ASN A 55 -17.91 30.02 -13.04
C ASN A 55 -16.81 31.08 -13.11
N LEU A 56 -15.72 30.91 -12.38
CA LEU A 56 -14.55 31.79 -12.43
C LEU A 56 -13.86 31.74 -13.80
N ILE A 57 -13.63 30.54 -14.34
CA ILE A 57 -13.08 30.35 -15.69
C ILE A 57 -13.99 31.01 -16.72
N SER A 58 -15.30 30.82 -16.58
CA SER A 58 -16.32 31.44 -17.44
C SER A 58 -16.28 32.97 -17.37
N PHE A 59 -16.10 33.53 -16.18
CA PHE A 59 -16.00 34.97 -15.97
C PHE A 59 -14.73 35.57 -16.59
N VAL A 60 -13.57 34.97 -16.36
CA VAL A 60 -12.28 35.39 -16.95
C VAL A 60 -12.36 35.32 -18.48
N GLY A 61 -12.97 34.25 -18.98
CA GLY A 61 -13.31 34.06 -20.37
C GLY A 61 -14.13 35.17 -20.99
N LYS A 62 -15.27 35.51 -20.36
CA LYS A 62 -16.12 36.64 -20.76
C LYS A 62 -15.31 37.92 -20.84
N TYR A 63 -14.50 38.21 -19.81
CA TYR A 63 -13.69 39.43 -19.74
C TYR A 63 -12.70 39.53 -20.91
N TRP A 64 -12.09 38.42 -21.32
CA TRP A 64 -11.21 38.37 -22.50
C TRP A 64 -11.98 38.42 -23.83
N SER A 65 -13.18 37.83 -23.89
CA SER A 65 -13.99 37.76 -25.11
C SER A 65 -14.69 39.07 -25.50
N VAL A 66 -14.81 40.06 -24.60
CA VAL A 66 -15.40 41.39 -24.94
C VAL A 66 -14.71 42.04 -26.15
N LYS A 67 -13.46 41.65 -26.45
CA LYS A 67 -12.72 42.16 -27.62
C LYS A 67 -12.89 41.37 -28.92
N ARG A 68 -13.53 40.19 -28.93
CA ARG A 68 -13.62 39.30 -30.12
C ARG A 68 -14.93 38.50 -30.21
N LYS A 69 -15.73 38.84 -31.24
CA LYS A 69 -16.88 38.16 -31.89
C LYS A 69 -17.98 37.49 -31.02
N LEU A 70 -19.22 37.68 -31.47
CA LEU A 70 -20.50 37.31 -30.85
C LEU A 70 -20.68 35.80 -30.56
N THR A 71 -20.05 34.91 -31.34
CA THR A 71 -20.25 33.45 -31.24
C THR A 71 -19.61 32.80 -30.01
N LEU A 72 -18.57 33.41 -29.42
CA LEU A 72 -18.04 32.94 -28.15
C LEU A 72 -18.95 33.29 -26.97
N ALA A 73 -19.76 34.36 -27.09
CA ALA A 73 -20.61 34.83 -25.99
C ALA A 73 -21.67 33.79 -25.58
N THR A 74 -22.16 32.99 -26.52
CA THR A 74 -23.11 31.89 -26.28
C THR A 74 -22.50 30.76 -25.46
N ILE A 75 -21.24 30.39 -25.71
CA ILE A 75 -20.53 29.37 -24.93
C ILE A 75 -20.30 29.86 -23.50
N TRP A 76 -19.90 31.12 -23.35
CA TRP A 76 -19.68 31.72 -22.04
C TRP A 76 -20.95 31.87 -21.20
N ASN A 77 -22.13 31.92 -21.83
CA ASN A 77 -23.39 32.07 -21.12
C ASN A 77 -24.00 30.75 -20.66
N SER A 78 -23.37 29.61 -20.95
CA SER A 78 -23.83 28.33 -20.43
C SER A 78 -23.63 28.26 -18.91
N ASN A 79 -24.67 27.85 -18.18
CA ASN A 79 -24.62 27.69 -16.73
C ASN A 79 -23.87 26.41 -16.28
N ASP A 80 -23.49 25.54 -17.23
CA ASP A 80 -22.85 24.25 -16.97
C ASP A 80 -21.87 23.89 -18.09
N ALA A 81 -20.69 23.37 -17.71
CA ALA A 81 -19.63 22.93 -18.62
C ALA A 81 -20.11 21.88 -19.62
N TRP A 82 -21.02 21.00 -19.21
CA TRP A 82 -21.60 19.98 -20.09
C TRP A 82 -22.47 20.59 -21.19
N SER A 83 -23.21 21.67 -20.86
CA SER A 83 -24.05 22.37 -21.82
C SER A 83 -23.20 23.17 -22.82
N ALA A 84 -22.08 23.76 -22.38
CA ALA A 84 -21.08 24.36 -23.28
C ALA A 84 -20.52 23.33 -24.26
N PHE A 85 -20.15 22.14 -23.79
CA PHE A 85 -19.59 21.07 -24.63
C PHE A 85 -20.60 20.57 -25.69
N LYS A 86 -21.86 20.35 -25.30
CA LYS A 86 -22.90 19.95 -26.26
C LYS A 86 -23.25 21.02 -27.29
N GLY A 87 -23.13 22.30 -26.92
CA GLY A 87 -23.47 23.43 -27.80
C GLY A 87 -22.65 23.44 -29.10
N GLU A 88 -21.39 22.99 -29.06
CA GLU A 88 -20.49 22.97 -30.22
C GLU A 88 -20.97 22.00 -31.32
N HIS A 89 -21.58 20.87 -30.95
CA HIS A 89 -22.05 19.87 -31.92
C HIS A 89 -23.36 20.23 -32.63
N THR A 90 -24.07 21.26 -32.16
CA THR A 90 -25.45 21.55 -32.60
C THR A 90 -25.56 22.83 -33.41
N HIS A 91 -24.47 23.32 -34.00
CA HIS A 91 -24.55 24.32 -35.06
C HIS A 91 -24.67 23.61 -36.42
N PRO A 92 -25.89 23.37 -36.93
CA PRO A 92 -26.05 23.03 -38.33
C PRO A 92 -25.44 24.16 -39.16
N GLU A 93 -24.64 23.78 -40.15
CA GLU A 93 -24.20 24.71 -41.19
C GLU A 93 -25.43 25.52 -41.66
N PRO A 94 -25.34 26.86 -41.75
CA PRO A 94 -26.43 27.62 -42.30
C PRO A 94 -26.72 27.06 -43.70
N PRO A 95 -27.99 26.78 -44.04
CA PRO A 95 -28.33 26.33 -45.37
C PRO A 95 -27.81 27.38 -46.37
N SER A 96 -26.98 26.92 -47.31
CA SER A 96 -26.53 27.71 -48.43
C SER A 96 -27.73 27.99 -49.34
N ASP A 97 -28.52 29.01 -49.01
CA ASP A 97 -29.59 29.54 -49.85
C ASP A 97 -28.98 30.34 -51.02
N ASP A 98 -28.39 29.61 -51.97
CA ASP A 98 -28.03 30.12 -53.29
C ASP A 98 -29.25 30.12 -54.21
N ARG A 99 -30.37 30.77 -53.85
CA ARG A 99 -31.48 30.97 -54.81
C ARG A 99 -32.56 31.97 -54.44
N GLU A 100 -32.21 33.25 -54.31
CA GLU A 100 -33.14 34.30 -54.73
C GLU A 100 -32.45 35.65 -54.93
N LYS A 101 -32.27 36.04 -56.20
CA LYS A 101 -32.38 37.42 -56.72
C LYS A 101 -31.89 37.47 -58.17
N SER A 102 -32.80 37.14 -59.09
CA SER A 102 -32.78 37.75 -60.41
C SER A 102 -33.85 38.83 -60.46
N ALA A 103 -33.46 39.97 -61.02
CA ALA A 103 -34.23 41.15 -61.40
C ALA A 103 -34.35 42.29 -60.36
N ALA A 104 -33.65 43.36 -60.74
CA ALA A 104 -33.88 44.77 -60.45
C ALA A 104 -33.17 45.37 -59.21
N LYS A 105 -31.88 45.73 -59.38
CA LYS A 105 -31.47 47.13 -59.19
C LYS A 105 -30.14 47.49 -59.86
N THR A 106 -30.24 48.45 -60.75
CA THR A 106 -29.26 49.39 -61.29
C THR A 106 -28.14 49.78 -60.31
N ARG A 107 -26.87 49.69 -60.78
CA ARG A 107 -25.75 50.68 -60.71
C ARG A 107 -25.82 51.70 -59.53
N THR A 108 -24.79 52.03 -58.75
CA THR A 108 -23.32 51.96 -58.83
C THR A 108 -22.84 52.44 -57.46
N GLU A 109 -21.89 51.77 -56.81
CA GLU A 109 -20.64 52.37 -56.31
C GLU A 109 -19.91 51.38 -55.42
N SER A 110 -18.64 51.23 -55.80
CA SER A 110 -17.61 50.42 -55.21
C SER A 110 -17.08 51.02 -53.91
N THR A 111 -17.06 50.20 -52.87
CA THR A 111 -15.84 50.06 -52.05
C THR A 111 -15.62 48.58 -51.85
N ALA A 112 -14.59 48.08 -52.52
CA ALA A 112 -14.15 46.71 -52.47
C ALA A 112 -13.52 46.44 -51.10
N GLU A 113 -14.28 45.84 -50.19
CA GLU A 113 -13.75 44.99 -49.13
C GLU A 113 -13.87 43.54 -49.61
N ASP A 114 -12.91 43.12 -50.44
CA ASP A 114 -12.71 41.70 -50.71
C ASP A 114 -11.93 41.09 -49.54
N GLY A 115 -12.64 40.93 -48.42
CA GLY A 115 -12.17 40.19 -47.26
C GLY A 115 -12.43 38.71 -47.48
N THR A 116 -11.63 38.07 -48.34
CA THR A 116 -11.59 36.60 -48.44
C THR A 116 -11.50 36.03 -47.04
N GLY A 117 -12.56 35.33 -46.62
CA GLY A 117 -12.75 34.77 -45.30
C GLY A 117 -11.74 33.67 -45.00
N THR A 118 -10.47 34.03 -44.80
CA THR A 118 -9.54 33.18 -44.07
C THR A 118 -10.02 33.17 -42.63
N ARG A 119 -10.90 32.21 -42.32
CA ARG A 119 -11.26 31.79 -40.96
C ARG A 119 -9.92 31.65 -40.22
N SER A 120 -9.60 32.65 -39.39
CA SER A 120 -8.30 32.75 -38.74
C SER A 120 -8.08 31.47 -37.96
N LYS A 121 -7.02 30.71 -38.29
CA LYS A 121 -6.65 29.48 -37.58
C LYS A 121 -6.63 29.67 -36.06
N GLY A 122 -6.40 30.90 -35.58
CA GLY A 122 -6.49 31.26 -34.17
C GLY A 122 -7.86 30.97 -33.54
N ASP A 123 -8.96 31.34 -34.21
CA ASP A 123 -10.31 31.20 -33.64
C ASP A 123 -10.68 29.71 -33.40
N PHE A 124 -10.21 28.81 -34.28
CA PHE A 124 -10.37 27.37 -34.10
C PHE A 124 -9.56 26.82 -32.91
N TRP A 125 -8.29 27.23 -32.77
CA TRP A 125 -7.45 26.80 -31.66
C TRP A 125 -7.95 27.29 -30.30
N TYR A 126 -8.53 28.49 -30.23
CA TYR A 126 -9.18 28.98 -29.01
C TYR A 126 -10.42 28.13 -28.66
N GLY A 127 -11.30 27.85 -29.63
CA GLY A 127 -12.46 26.97 -29.42
C GLY A 127 -12.05 25.58 -28.91
N LEU A 128 -11.05 24.97 -29.57
CA LEU A 128 -10.52 23.67 -29.17
C LEU A 128 -9.93 23.68 -27.75
N PHE A 129 -9.11 24.68 -27.41
CA PHE A 129 -8.55 24.82 -26.07
C PHE A 129 -9.66 24.96 -25.02
N PHE A 130 -10.73 25.69 -25.34
CA PHE A 130 -11.88 25.83 -24.46
C PHE A 130 -12.65 24.52 -24.28
N CYS A 131 -12.97 23.80 -25.36
CA CYS A 131 -13.60 22.48 -25.26
C CYS A 131 -12.79 21.51 -24.41
N VAL A 132 -11.47 21.47 -24.60
CA VAL A 132 -10.58 20.62 -23.81
C VAL A 132 -10.57 21.06 -22.34
N SER A 133 -10.51 22.35 -22.06
CA SER A 133 -10.55 22.85 -20.68
C SER A 133 -11.89 22.57 -19.99
N ALA A 134 -13.01 22.72 -20.69
CA ALA A 134 -14.35 22.43 -20.17
C ALA A 134 -14.51 20.93 -19.87
N PHE A 135 -14.06 20.09 -20.80
CA PHE A 135 -14.05 18.65 -20.60
C PHE A 135 -13.14 18.24 -19.42
N ALA A 136 -11.95 18.83 -19.30
CA ALA A 136 -11.03 18.55 -18.21
C ALA A 136 -11.59 18.96 -16.83
N VAL A 137 -12.24 20.12 -16.73
CA VAL A 137 -12.89 20.57 -15.49
C VAL A 137 -14.09 19.68 -15.14
N PHE A 138 -14.89 19.28 -16.13
CA PHE A 138 -16.03 18.40 -15.93
C PHE A 138 -15.60 16.98 -15.50
N ALA A 139 -14.72 16.34 -16.27
CA ALA A 139 -14.21 15.01 -15.98
C ALA A 139 -13.38 14.99 -14.68
N GLY A 140 -12.56 16.02 -14.46
CA GLY A 140 -11.79 16.21 -13.24
C GLY A 140 -12.68 16.40 -12.02
N GLY A 141 -13.77 17.17 -12.13
CA GLY A 141 -14.77 17.35 -11.07
C GLY A 141 -15.41 16.03 -10.62
N ILE A 142 -15.84 15.21 -11.59
CA ILE A 142 -16.42 13.88 -11.31
C ILE A 142 -15.37 12.97 -10.69
N ALA A 143 -14.18 12.89 -11.29
CA ALA A 143 -13.12 12.01 -10.83
C ALA A 143 -12.65 12.38 -9.41
N ILE A 144 -12.43 13.66 -9.13
CA ILE A 144 -12.03 14.15 -7.81
C ILE A 144 -13.17 13.96 -6.81
N GLY A 145 -14.43 14.14 -7.19
CA GLY A 145 -15.57 13.86 -6.30
C GLY A 145 -15.62 12.41 -5.81
N ILE A 146 -15.21 11.46 -6.67
CA ILE A 146 -15.16 10.03 -6.34
C ILE A 146 -13.89 9.66 -5.57
N VAL A 147 -12.74 10.19 -5.99
CA VAL A 147 -11.41 9.77 -5.49
C VAL A 147 -10.96 10.58 -4.27
N ALA A 148 -11.39 11.83 -4.10
CA ALA A 148 -10.97 12.65 -2.97
C ALA A 148 -11.37 12.02 -1.62
N PRO A 149 -12.58 11.47 -1.42
CA PRO A 149 -12.91 10.78 -0.19
C PRO A 149 -11.98 9.61 0.12
N SER A 150 -11.62 8.80 -0.88
CA SER A 150 -10.75 7.63 -0.66
C SER A 150 -9.30 8.02 -0.38
N LEU A 151 -8.82 9.15 -0.92
CA LEU A 151 -7.47 9.66 -0.64
C LEU A 151 -7.33 10.30 0.75
N ILE A 152 -8.42 10.83 1.31
CA ILE A 152 -8.42 11.49 2.63
C ILE A 152 -8.61 10.46 3.76
N LEU A 153 -9.11 9.26 3.44
CA LEU A 153 -9.45 8.23 4.42
C LEU A 153 -8.24 7.36 4.72
N ILE A 154 -7.64 7.58 5.90
CA ILE A 154 -6.50 6.79 6.38
C ILE A 154 -7.05 5.55 7.12
N GLY A 155 -7.36 4.52 6.34
CA GLY A 155 -7.77 3.20 6.84
C GLY A 155 -9.17 3.16 7.47
N ALA A 156 -9.71 1.95 7.63
CA ALA A 156 -11.08 1.72 8.12
C ALA A 156 -11.20 1.71 9.65
N VAL A 157 -10.10 1.83 10.39
CA VAL A 157 -10.07 1.63 11.85
C VAL A 157 -9.19 2.68 12.51
N ALA A 158 -9.75 3.40 13.49
CA ALA A 158 -8.97 4.31 14.32
C ALA A 158 -7.89 3.53 15.10
N PRO A 159 -6.66 4.04 15.20
CA PRO A 159 -5.63 3.34 15.95
C PRO A 159 -6.03 3.18 17.43
N VAL A 160 -5.69 2.04 18.01
CA VAL A 160 -6.12 1.71 19.38
C VAL A 160 -5.41 2.60 20.40
N LYS A 161 -6.15 3.09 21.40
CA LYS A 161 -5.58 3.76 22.56
C LYS A 161 -4.78 2.75 23.38
N THR A 162 -3.47 2.70 23.18
CA THR A 162 -2.59 1.71 23.85
C THR A 162 -2.64 1.78 25.37
N SER A 163 -2.95 2.92 25.97
CA SER A 163 -3.10 3.03 27.44
C SER A 163 -4.35 2.31 27.98
N LEU A 164 -5.27 1.89 27.11
CA LEU A 164 -6.43 1.07 27.44
C LEU A 164 -6.26 -0.38 26.97
N VAL A 165 -5.16 -0.71 26.30
CA VAL A 165 -4.87 -2.07 25.88
C VAL A 165 -4.40 -2.83 27.12
N TYR A 166 -5.27 -3.69 27.62
CA TYR A 166 -4.90 -4.66 28.64
C TYR A 166 -3.99 -5.72 27.99
N TYR A 167 -2.75 -5.79 28.45
CA TYR A 167 -1.86 -6.89 28.12
C TYR A 167 -1.80 -7.81 29.34
N PRO A 168 -2.25 -9.07 29.25
CA PRO A 168 -2.20 -9.97 30.39
C PRO A 168 -0.74 -10.15 30.83
N ARG A 169 -0.53 -10.22 32.14
CA ARG A 169 0.78 -10.55 32.71
C ARG A 169 1.14 -11.98 32.25
N PRO A 170 2.38 -12.23 31.78
CA PRO A 170 2.80 -13.59 31.47
C PRO A 170 2.69 -14.44 32.74
N PRO A 171 2.10 -15.64 32.66
CA PRO A 171 1.92 -16.52 33.80
C PRO A 171 3.28 -17.05 34.26
N GLU A 172 3.36 -17.38 35.54
CA GLU A 172 4.48 -18.17 36.05
C GLU A 172 4.33 -19.59 35.47
N GLN A 173 5.43 -20.17 34.95
CA GLN A 173 5.44 -21.38 34.09
C GLN A 173 4.81 -22.64 34.71
N GLU A 174 4.37 -22.60 35.97
CA GLU A 174 3.91 -23.75 36.74
C GLU A 174 2.44 -24.11 36.48
N VAL A 175 1.63 -23.23 35.88
CA VAL A 175 0.18 -23.48 35.68
C VAL A 175 -0.17 -23.58 34.19
N ALA A 176 -0.26 -24.81 33.68
CA ALA A 176 -0.58 -25.11 32.27
C ALA A 176 -1.90 -24.45 31.77
N ALA A 177 -2.89 -24.30 32.66
CA ALA A 177 -4.16 -23.65 32.31
C ALA A 177 -3.99 -22.15 31.99
N GLU A 178 -3.08 -21.46 32.67
CA GLU A 178 -2.81 -20.04 32.45
C GLU A 178 -2.05 -19.81 31.14
N VAL A 179 -1.12 -20.72 30.80
CA VAL A 179 -0.40 -20.71 29.52
C VAL A 179 -1.37 -20.86 28.34
N ILE A 180 -2.34 -21.77 28.44
CA ILE A 180 -3.36 -21.97 27.39
C ILE A 180 -4.27 -20.73 27.28
N GLN A 181 -4.69 -20.16 28.41
CA GLN A 181 -5.53 -18.96 28.42
C GLN A 181 -4.79 -17.76 27.81
N GLU A 182 -3.52 -17.57 28.14
CA GLU A 182 -2.68 -16.54 27.56
C GLU A 182 -2.54 -16.72 26.05
N PHE A 183 -2.27 -17.95 25.59
CA PHE A 183 -2.19 -18.25 24.18
C PHE A 183 -3.49 -17.89 23.46
N GLY A 184 -4.65 -18.23 24.04
CA GLY A 184 -5.96 -17.86 23.50
C GLY A 184 -6.20 -16.35 23.43
N LEU A 185 -5.73 -15.58 24.42
CA LEU A 185 -5.84 -14.12 24.44
C LEU A 185 -4.89 -13.44 23.45
N ARG A 186 -3.70 -14.01 23.22
CA ARG A 186 -2.70 -13.49 22.29
C ARG A 186 -2.94 -13.94 20.85
N ALA A 187 -3.60 -15.07 20.64
CA ALA A 187 -3.83 -15.66 19.33
C ALA A 187 -4.47 -14.70 18.31
N PRO A 188 -5.52 -13.92 18.62
CA PRO A 188 -6.07 -12.96 17.66
C PRO A 188 -5.07 -11.87 17.26
N GLY A 189 -4.23 -11.40 18.19
CA GLY A 189 -3.18 -10.42 17.92
C GLY A 189 -2.08 -11.00 17.04
N ALA A 190 -1.60 -12.20 17.37
CA ALA A 190 -0.64 -12.94 16.57
C ALA A 190 -1.18 -13.22 15.15
N MET A 191 -2.41 -13.71 15.04
CA MET A 191 -3.06 -13.98 13.75
C MET A 191 -3.27 -12.71 12.92
N ARG A 192 -3.60 -11.58 13.56
CA ARG A 192 -3.70 -10.29 12.85
C ARG A 192 -2.33 -9.79 12.38
N SER A 193 -1.29 -10.00 13.17
CA SER A 193 0.09 -9.70 12.75
C SER A 193 0.53 -10.58 11.60
N LEU A 194 0.21 -11.89 11.62
CA LEU A 194 0.46 -12.81 10.51
C LEU A 194 -0.32 -12.42 9.25
N GLY A 195 -1.60 -12.05 9.38
CA GLY A 195 -2.39 -11.55 8.24
C GLY A 195 -1.85 -10.23 7.69
N HIS A 196 -1.25 -9.38 8.53
CA HIS A 196 -0.58 -8.17 8.09
C HIS A 196 0.76 -8.49 7.40
N VAL A 197 1.50 -9.50 7.88
CA VAL A 197 2.71 -9.99 7.21
C VAL A 197 2.36 -10.56 5.83
N ASP A 198 1.27 -11.31 5.69
CA ASP A 198 0.83 -11.86 4.41
C ASP A 198 0.41 -10.76 3.42
N ALA A 199 -0.33 -9.75 3.90
CA ALA A 199 -0.74 -8.59 3.09
C ALA A 199 0.43 -7.65 2.72
N VAL A 200 1.48 -7.60 3.55
CA VAL A 200 2.69 -6.79 3.33
C VAL A 200 3.83 -7.66 2.76
N MET A 201 3.58 -8.95 2.50
CA MET A 201 4.63 -9.91 2.12
C MET A 201 5.34 -9.49 0.84
N ASP A 202 4.64 -8.87 -0.11
CA ASP A 202 5.26 -8.35 -1.34
C ASP A 202 6.20 -7.16 -1.08
N ILE A 203 5.86 -6.29 -0.10
CA ILE A 203 6.70 -5.15 0.27
C ILE A 203 7.86 -5.61 1.14
N LEU A 204 7.62 -6.45 2.14
CA LEU A 204 8.66 -6.99 3.03
C LEU A 204 9.63 -7.90 2.28
N ARG A 205 9.17 -8.74 1.34
CA ARG A 205 10.07 -9.55 0.49
C ARG A 205 11.03 -8.68 -0.32
N SER A 206 10.60 -7.51 -0.78
CA SER A 206 11.48 -6.58 -1.50
C SER A 206 12.55 -5.94 -0.59
N GLN A 207 12.33 -5.92 0.72
CA GLN A 207 13.26 -5.38 1.71
C GLN A 207 14.26 -6.41 2.25
N VAL A 208 14.00 -7.72 2.06
CA VAL A 208 14.93 -8.79 2.43
C VAL A 208 15.80 -9.12 1.23
N LEU A 209 17.08 -8.77 1.32
CA LEU A 209 18.06 -9.13 0.31
C LEU A 209 18.62 -10.52 0.64
N ILE A 210 18.22 -11.53 -0.13
CA ILE A 210 18.75 -12.90 -0.04
C ILE A 210 19.74 -13.13 -1.18
N GLN A 211 20.96 -13.50 -0.85
CA GLN A 211 22.00 -13.89 -1.80
C GLN A 211 22.38 -15.34 -1.57
N VAL A 212 22.24 -16.17 -2.60
CA VAL A 212 22.72 -17.55 -2.57
C VAL A 212 24.23 -17.54 -2.80
N ASP A 213 24.95 -18.10 -1.83
CA ASP A 213 26.40 -18.26 -1.87
C ASP A 213 26.75 -19.73 -2.13
N THR A 214 27.06 -20.04 -3.39
CA THR A 214 27.48 -21.38 -3.83
C THR A 214 29.00 -21.56 -3.80
N SER A 215 29.76 -20.71 -3.09
CA SER A 215 31.22 -20.83 -3.01
C SER A 215 31.69 -22.00 -2.12
N HIS A 216 30.80 -22.58 -1.32
CA HIS A 216 31.13 -23.71 -0.44
C HIS A 216 31.30 -25.00 -1.27
N GLN A 217 32.34 -25.78 -0.93
CA GLN A 217 32.56 -27.08 -1.54
C GLN A 217 31.55 -28.10 -0.96
N ALA A 218 31.16 -29.07 -1.79
CA ALA A 218 30.37 -30.21 -1.32
C ALA A 218 31.13 -30.98 -0.25
N ILE A 219 30.42 -31.48 0.76
CA ILE A 219 30.98 -32.34 1.81
C ILE A 219 30.58 -33.77 1.45
N GLY A 220 31.52 -34.54 0.88
CA GLY A 220 31.21 -35.87 0.36
C GLY A 220 30.27 -35.81 -0.85
N GLU A 221 29.12 -36.49 -0.77
CA GLU A 221 28.05 -36.41 -1.78
C GLU A 221 27.06 -35.27 -1.50
N ASP A 222 27.12 -34.66 -0.32
CA ASP A 222 26.15 -33.67 0.13
C ASP A 222 26.44 -32.27 -0.39
N ARG A 223 25.39 -31.63 -0.90
CA ARG A 223 25.47 -30.29 -1.46
C ARG A 223 25.37 -29.23 -0.35
N VAL A 224 26.46 -28.52 -0.12
CA VAL A 224 26.45 -27.38 0.80
C VAL A 224 25.91 -26.13 0.11
N VAL A 225 24.86 -25.53 0.68
CA VAL A 225 24.28 -24.28 0.21
C VAL A 225 24.35 -23.26 1.35
N SER A 226 24.87 -22.07 1.05
CA SER A 226 24.82 -20.94 1.98
C SER A 226 23.91 -19.84 1.45
N LEU A 227 23.17 -19.21 2.36
CA LEU A 227 22.27 -18.11 2.08
C LEU A 227 22.69 -16.93 2.95
N LYS A 228 23.12 -15.83 2.34
CA LYS A 228 23.34 -14.56 3.05
C LYS A 228 22.08 -13.74 2.98
N TYR A 229 21.63 -13.21 4.12
CA TYR A 229 20.44 -12.39 4.18
C TYR A 229 20.73 -11.07 4.89
N ILE A 230 20.17 -10.00 4.34
CA ILE A 230 20.22 -8.66 4.93
C ILE A 230 18.80 -8.11 4.92
N TYR A 231 18.33 -7.64 6.06
CA TYR A 231 17.06 -6.94 6.15
C TYR A 231 17.12 -5.82 7.18
N TYR A 232 16.19 -4.88 7.04
CA TYR A 232 16.07 -3.70 7.89
C TYR A 232 14.64 -3.65 8.39
N ILE A 233 14.46 -3.55 9.70
CA ILE A 233 13.14 -3.34 10.31
C ILE A 233 13.17 -1.99 11.02
N SER A 234 12.36 -1.06 10.56
CA SER A 234 12.14 0.23 11.20
C SER A 234 11.36 0.08 12.51
N GLY A 235 11.54 1.03 13.44
CA GLY A 235 10.75 1.04 14.67
C GLY A 235 9.26 1.22 14.39
N LEU A 236 8.88 1.84 13.26
CA LEU A 236 7.49 1.90 12.82
C LEU A 236 6.94 0.49 12.49
N GLU A 237 7.71 -0.33 11.76
CA GLU A 237 7.37 -1.72 11.45
C GLU A 237 7.35 -2.60 12.72
N MET A 238 8.17 -2.27 13.73
CA MET A 238 8.10 -2.88 15.06
C MET A 238 6.90 -2.39 15.91
N GLY A 239 6.10 -1.45 15.41
CA GLY A 239 4.98 -0.86 16.15
C GLY A 239 5.38 0.16 17.23
N LEU A 240 6.60 0.67 17.21
CA LEU A 240 7.09 1.68 18.15
C LEU A 240 6.58 3.08 17.78
N ARG A 241 5.87 3.71 18.71
CA ARG A 241 5.25 5.04 18.51
C ARG A 241 6.24 6.18 18.27
N HIS A 242 7.43 6.09 18.84
CA HIS A 242 8.48 7.11 18.76
C HIS A 242 9.80 6.50 18.26
N GLY A 243 9.69 5.43 17.47
CA GLY A 243 10.83 4.70 16.91
C GLY A 243 11.03 4.96 15.42
N ASP A 244 10.55 6.10 14.89
CA ASP A 244 10.68 6.46 13.47
C ASP A 244 12.16 6.50 13.01
N ARG A 245 13.07 6.79 13.93
CA ARG A 245 14.53 6.75 13.72
C ARG A 245 15.19 5.46 14.19
N LEU A 246 14.44 4.59 14.85
CA LEU A 246 14.97 3.30 15.27
C LEU A 246 14.97 2.39 14.04
N CYS A 247 16.08 1.75 13.75
CA CYS A 247 16.16 0.74 12.71
C CYS A 247 17.00 -0.42 13.22
N LEU A 248 16.45 -1.62 13.18
CA LEU A 248 17.19 -2.85 13.38
C LEU A 248 17.67 -3.33 12.02
N ARG A 249 18.98 -3.21 11.81
CA ARG A 249 19.65 -3.84 10.69
C ARG A 249 20.06 -5.24 11.13
N VAL A 250 19.63 -6.24 10.38
CA VAL A 250 20.06 -7.63 10.58
C VAL A 250 20.82 -8.07 9.34
N GLU A 251 22.01 -8.59 9.60
CA GLU A 251 22.87 -9.20 8.60
C GLU A 251 23.27 -10.56 9.15
N GLY A 252 23.02 -11.60 8.38
CA GLY A 252 23.28 -12.96 8.80
C GLY A 252 23.46 -13.89 7.61
N PHE A 253 23.73 -15.15 7.92
CA PHE A 253 23.80 -16.18 6.91
C PHE A 253 23.29 -17.50 7.48
N CYS A 254 22.73 -18.32 6.61
CA CYS A 254 22.46 -19.73 6.85
C CYS A 254 23.42 -20.57 6.01
N ILE A 255 23.74 -21.76 6.50
CA ILE A 255 24.47 -22.78 5.75
C ILE A 255 23.82 -24.13 6.05
N THR A 256 23.78 -25.03 5.07
CA THR A 256 23.38 -26.41 5.33
C THR A 256 24.44 -27.14 6.13
N GLU A 257 24.00 -27.85 7.17
CA GLU A 257 24.86 -28.58 8.09
C GLU A 257 24.41 -30.03 8.15
N TYR A 258 25.35 -30.94 7.87
CA TYR A 258 25.12 -32.39 7.81
C TYR A 258 25.80 -33.12 8.98
N GLY A 259 26.74 -32.47 9.67
CA GLY A 259 27.52 -33.05 10.75
C GLY A 259 26.79 -33.15 12.10
N TRP A 260 25.54 -32.69 12.19
CA TRP A 260 24.74 -32.79 13.42
C TRP A 260 24.02 -34.13 13.55
N ARG A 261 23.87 -34.90 12.46
CA ARG A 261 23.17 -36.18 12.53
C ARG A 261 23.97 -37.17 13.38
N ASN A 262 23.32 -37.70 14.41
CA ASN A 262 23.92 -38.69 15.29
C ASN A 262 23.66 -40.10 14.73
N GLU A 263 24.70 -40.71 14.15
CA GLU A 263 24.64 -42.06 13.57
C GLU A 263 24.88 -43.18 14.60
N THR A 264 25.15 -42.83 15.87
CA THR A 264 25.61 -43.81 16.87
C THR A 264 24.51 -44.46 17.71
N GLU A 265 23.28 -43.96 17.64
CA GLU A 265 22.13 -44.74 18.12
C GLU A 265 21.69 -45.69 17.01
N ASP A 266 21.48 -46.96 17.36
CA ASP A 266 20.60 -47.90 16.65
C ASP A 266 19.17 -47.33 16.69
N ALA A 267 18.99 -46.14 16.12
CA ALA A 267 17.72 -45.46 16.04
C ALA A 267 16.86 -46.35 15.15
N ASP A 268 15.82 -46.92 15.75
CA ASP A 268 14.71 -47.51 15.01
C ASP A 268 14.44 -46.63 13.78
N ASP A 269 14.16 -47.23 12.61
CA ASP A 269 13.90 -46.58 11.29
C ASP A 269 12.78 -45.50 11.30
N VAL A 270 12.29 -45.14 12.48
CA VAL A 270 11.21 -44.25 12.81
C VAL A 270 11.67 -42.80 13.03
N MET A 271 12.96 -42.53 13.31
CA MET A 271 13.43 -41.17 13.60
C MET A 271 14.92 -40.93 13.38
N ASP A 272 15.28 -39.71 12.96
CA ASP A 272 16.65 -39.20 12.98
C ASP A 272 16.89 -38.32 14.22
N LEU A 273 18.05 -38.48 14.85
CA LEU A 273 18.53 -37.61 15.92
C LEU A 273 19.61 -36.65 15.43
N TYR A 274 19.49 -35.39 15.85
CA TYR A 274 20.42 -34.32 15.54
C TYR A 274 20.98 -33.71 16.83
N ASP A 275 22.30 -33.80 17.01
CA ASP A 275 23.04 -33.16 18.09
C ASP A 275 23.32 -31.70 17.70
N MET A 276 22.47 -30.80 18.18
CA MET A 276 22.49 -29.39 17.76
C MET A 276 23.80 -28.72 18.16
N TRP A 277 24.44 -28.04 17.21
CA TRP A 277 25.76 -27.41 17.40
C TRP A 277 26.86 -28.38 17.88
N GLY A 278 26.70 -29.68 17.64
CA GLY A 278 27.64 -30.71 18.10
C GLY A 278 27.61 -30.95 19.62
N ASN A 279 26.52 -30.55 20.29
CA ASN A 279 26.32 -30.78 21.71
C ASN A 279 25.32 -31.92 21.94
N PRO A 280 25.74 -33.07 22.52
CA PRO A 280 24.85 -34.19 22.80
C PRO A 280 23.81 -33.88 23.90
N ASP A 281 23.97 -32.80 24.66
CA ASP A 281 22.96 -32.37 25.65
C ASP A 281 21.79 -31.59 24.99
N GLN A 282 21.96 -31.15 23.73
CA GLN A 282 20.95 -30.41 22.98
C GLN A 282 20.55 -31.20 21.73
N GLN A 283 19.75 -32.24 21.95
CA GLN A 283 19.28 -33.10 20.86
C GLN A 283 17.91 -32.66 20.37
N ASN A 284 17.69 -32.74 19.06
CA ASN A 284 16.36 -32.69 18.48
C ASN A 284 16.11 -33.89 17.57
N ARG A 285 14.83 -34.20 17.41
CA ARG A 285 14.32 -35.43 16.82
C ARG A 285 13.47 -35.09 15.62
N VAL A 286 13.77 -35.71 14.47
CA VAL A 286 12.95 -35.63 13.26
C VAL A 286 12.33 -37.00 13.04
N LEU A 287 11.00 -37.06 12.98
CA LEU A 287 10.30 -38.32 12.75
C LEU A 287 10.39 -38.69 11.26
N LEU A 288 10.68 -39.96 11.00
CA LEU A 288 10.72 -40.57 9.66
C LEU A 288 9.49 -41.44 9.40
N ASN A 289 8.43 -41.31 10.20
CA ASN A 289 7.25 -42.16 10.06
C ASN A 289 6.35 -41.71 8.89
N GLU A 290 5.54 -42.63 8.36
CA GLU A 290 4.54 -42.31 7.32
C GLU A 290 3.50 -41.28 7.79
N ASN A 291 3.34 -41.11 9.10
CA ASN A 291 2.38 -40.15 9.64
C ASN A 291 2.75 -38.70 9.34
N GLU A 292 4.05 -38.39 9.18
CA GLU A 292 4.52 -37.06 8.76
C GLU A 292 3.87 -36.63 7.44
N ILE A 293 3.61 -37.57 6.52
CA ILE A 293 3.00 -37.30 5.22
C ILE A 293 1.58 -36.70 5.35
N PHE A 294 0.84 -37.02 6.42
CA PHE A 294 -0.50 -36.49 6.65
C PHE A 294 -0.53 -35.05 7.13
N HIS A 295 0.60 -34.52 7.61
CA HIS A 295 0.71 -33.13 8.06
C HIS A 295 1.29 -32.24 6.95
N ALA A 296 1.07 -30.93 7.05
CA ALA A 296 1.73 -29.98 6.15
C ALA A 296 3.25 -29.97 6.41
N PRO A 297 4.09 -29.69 5.40
CA PRO A 297 5.52 -29.48 5.61
C PRO A 297 5.76 -28.48 6.72
N SER A 298 6.66 -28.82 7.63
CA SER A 298 6.93 -27.99 8.80
C SER A 298 8.44 -27.83 9.00
N ALA A 299 8.80 -26.83 9.78
CA ALA A 299 10.18 -26.61 10.19
C ALA A 299 10.20 -26.22 11.66
N THR A 300 11.17 -26.73 12.40
CA THR A 300 11.42 -26.36 13.79
C THR A 300 12.58 -25.37 13.84
N PHE A 301 12.33 -24.23 14.46
CA PHE A 301 13.34 -23.21 14.72
C PHE A 301 13.84 -23.39 16.16
N ILE A 302 15.14 -23.58 16.31
CA ILE A 302 15.78 -23.77 17.61
C ILE A 302 16.77 -22.65 17.81
N ILE A 303 16.66 -21.96 18.94
CA ILE A 303 17.59 -20.89 19.32
C ILE A 303 18.67 -21.55 20.18
N ARG A 304 19.93 -21.16 19.99
CA ARG A 304 21.03 -21.68 20.80
C ARG A 304 20.89 -21.19 22.24
N ASP A 305 20.66 -22.11 23.17
CA ASP A 305 20.62 -21.83 24.61
C ASP A 305 22.05 -21.68 25.15
N ASP A 306 22.65 -20.51 24.93
CA ASP A 306 23.93 -20.13 25.52
C ASP A 306 23.72 -18.95 26.47
N PRO A 307 24.13 -19.03 27.75
CA PRO A 307 24.01 -17.91 28.70
C PRO A 307 24.71 -16.63 28.22
N GLU A 308 25.66 -16.71 27.29
CA GLU A 308 26.31 -15.54 26.65
C GLU A 308 25.56 -15.00 25.41
N ASN A 309 24.61 -15.76 24.85
CA ASN A 309 23.70 -15.34 23.75
C ASN A 309 22.30 -14.93 24.24
N VAL A 310 22.13 -14.67 25.55
CA VAL A 310 20.94 -13.98 26.03
C VAL A 310 20.93 -12.62 25.31
N GLY A 311 19.98 -12.44 24.38
CA GLY A 311 19.92 -11.36 23.37
C GLY A 311 19.87 -9.92 23.89
N THR A 312 20.20 -9.72 25.16
CA THR A 312 20.40 -8.43 25.82
C THR A 312 21.87 -8.00 25.87
N SER A 313 22.85 -8.90 25.69
CA SER A 313 24.28 -8.58 25.86
C SER A 313 25.12 -8.68 24.58
N THR A 314 24.81 -9.61 23.68
CA THR A 314 25.49 -9.79 22.38
C THR A 314 24.49 -9.58 21.24
N SER A 315 24.86 -8.78 20.24
CA SER A 315 24.02 -8.52 19.06
C SER A 315 24.04 -9.67 18.05
N ASN A 316 24.51 -10.86 18.46
CA ASN A 316 24.67 -12.03 17.61
C ASN A 316 23.72 -13.12 18.11
N MET A 317 22.89 -13.64 17.22
CA MET A 317 21.92 -14.68 17.55
C MET A 317 22.15 -15.85 16.62
N THR A 318 22.45 -17.01 17.21
CA THR A 318 22.60 -18.26 16.46
C THR A 318 21.33 -19.08 16.62
N TYR A 319 20.79 -19.55 15.51
CA TYR A 319 19.65 -20.45 15.49
C TYR A 319 19.90 -21.56 14.47
N ALA A 320 19.11 -22.61 14.59
CA ALA A 320 19.08 -23.73 13.67
C ALA A 320 17.65 -23.92 13.17
N VAL A 321 17.55 -24.41 11.94
CA VAL A 321 16.27 -24.75 11.31
C VAL A 321 16.34 -26.22 10.92
N LEU A 322 15.46 -27.03 11.50
CA LEU A 322 15.27 -28.41 11.11
C LEU A 322 14.01 -28.51 10.26
N VAL A 323 14.16 -29.00 9.04
CA VAL A 323 13.06 -29.13 8.09
C VAL A 323 12.50 -30.55 8.20
N HIS A 324 11.18 -30.66 8.38
CA HIS A 324 10.46 -31.93 8.44
C HIS A 324 9.93 -32.28 7.04
N SER A 325 10.84 -32.76 6.19
CA SER A 325 10.56 -33.15 4.80
C SER A 325 10.62 -34.65 4.53
N ALA A 326 10.79 -35.49 5.56
CA ALA A 326 10.91 -36.94 5.41
C ALA A 326 9.73 -37.55 4.62
N HIS A 327 10.04 -38.48 3.71
CA HIS A 327 9.07 -39.16 2.83
C HIS A 327 8.21 -38.23 1.95
N ARG A 328 8.62 -36.97 1.73
CA ARG A 328 7.92 -36.05 0.84
C ARG A 328 8.63 -35.97 -0.50
N SER A 329 7.89 -36.19 -1.58
CA SER A 329 8.35 -35.87 -2.92
C SER A 329 8.17 -34.38 -3.20
N SER A 330 9.21 -33.71 -3.70
CA SER A 330 9.06 -32.36 -4.24
C SER A 330 8.12 -32.36 -5.45
N ILE A 331 7.22 -31.38 -5.53
CA ILE A 331 6.26 -31.21 -6.65
C ILE A 331 7.00 -30.74 -7.90
N THR A 332 8.07 -29.99 -7.74
CA THR A 332 8.91 -29.47 -8.82
C THR A 332 10.33 -30.00 -8.67
N SER A 333 11.04 -30.19 -9.78
CA SER A 333 12.49 -30.40 -9.72
C SER A 333 13.11 -29.15 -9.09
N GLY A 334 13.56 -29.30 -7.84
CA GLY A 334 14.16 -28.23 -7.04
C GLY A 334 15.66 -28.42 -6.94
N GLY A 335 16.39 -27.32 -6.87
CA GLY A 335 17.80 -27.33 -6.47
C GLY A 335 17.97 -27.25 -4.96
N ASP A 336 16.93 -27.60 -4.20
CA ASP A 336 16.90 -27.58 -2.74
C ASP A 336 17.77 -28.74 -2.21
N PRO A 337 18.58 -28.51 -1.15
CA PRO A 337 19.31 -29.58 -0.46
C PRO A 337 18.43 -30.60 0.28
N TRP A 338 17.11 -30.40 0.41
CA TRP A 338 16.18 -31.26 1.17
C TRP A 338 15.09 -31.93 0.35
#